data_AF-A0A7J9R1C5-F1
#
_entry.id   AF-A0A7J9R1C5-F1
#
_cell.length_a   1.000
_cell.length_b   1.000
_cell.length_c   1.000
_cell.angle_alpha   90.00
_cell.angle_beta   90.00
_cell.angle_gamma   90.00
#
_symmetry.space_group_name_H-M   'P 1'
#
loop_
_entity.id
_entity.type
_entity.pdbx_description
1 polymer ?
#
loop_
_entity_poly.entity_id
_entity_poly.type
_entity_poly.pdbx_seq_one_letter_code
_entity_poly.pdbx_strand_id
1 'polypeptide(L)'
;MSEDIAKNLCHLKQEFVKAYKGNSHIQEIIPLTKSEAFPIDEKHLELLHEFAKKNPIYYNSYEQVIDKSPCMVYEGDINEYWLNSISQGASYQPFYPTWIMTAYIMALTAKNLNFKEAVDIGSGDGRIAYCAKILDLEPYSIEVDESLVKLQKL
;
A
#
# COMPACT_ATOMS: atom_id res chain seq x y z
N MET A 1 -5.25 19.09 -4.66
CA MET A 1 -4.39 18.48 -3.62
C MET A 1 -4.38 16.96 -3.72
N SER A 2 -5.41 16.19 -3.33
CA SER A 2 -5.37 14.73 -3.48
C SER A 2 -5.34 14.26 -4.94
N GLU A 3 -6.01 14.98 -5.85
CA GLU A 3 -5.97 14.68 -7.30
C GLU A 3 -4.56 14.82 -7.89
N ASP A 4 -3.79 15.84 -7.49
CA ASP A 4 -2.44 16.07 -8.00
C ASP A 4 -1.49 14.98 -7.51
N ILE A 5 -1.59 14.60 -6.22
CA ILE A 5 -0.82 13.50 -5.64
C ILE A 5 -1.17 12.18 -6.35
N ALA A 6 -2.45 11.93 -6.65
CA ALA A 6 -2.87 10.75 -7.39
C ALA A 6 -2.27 10.70 -8.80
N LYS A 7 -2.31 11.82 -9.55
CA LYS A 7 -1.68 11.94 -10.87
C LYS A 7 -0.17 11.69 -10.80
N ASN A 8 0.50 12.29 -9.81
CA ASN A 8 1.93 12.09 -9.58
C ASN A 8 2.26 10.62 -9.25
N LEU A 9 1.44 9.94 -8.44
CA LEU A 9 1.62 8.52 -8.15
C LEU A 9 1.42 7.66 -9.41
N CYS A 10 0.41 7.95 -10.24
CA CYS A 10 0.23 7.26 -11.51
C CYS A 10 1.45 7.41 -12.42
N HIS A 11 2.00 8.63 -12.52
CA HIS A 11 3.21 8.88 -13.30
C HIS A 11 4.42 8.11 -12.74
N LEU A 12 4.66 8.21 -11.43
CA LEU A 12 5.75 7.48 -10.75
C LEU A 12 5.69 5.97 -11.01
N LYS A 13 4.49 5.38 -10.94
CA LYS A 13 4.28 3.95 -11.24
C LYS A 13 4.56 3.61 -12.70
N GLN A 14 4.16 4.47 -13.64
CA GLN A 14 4.47 4.27 -15.07
C GLN A 14 5.98 4.31 -15.34
N GLU A 15 6.70 5.24 -14.70
CA GLU A 15 8.16 5.32 -14.83
C GLU A 15 8.87 4.15 -14.14
N PHE A 16 8.36 3.71 -12.99
CA PHE A 16 8.88 2.53 -12.31
C PHE A 16 8.78 1.27 -13.17
N VAL A 17 7.62 1.01 -13.79
CA VAL A 17 7.43 -0.18 -14.66
C VAL A 17 8.44 -0.23 -15.80
N LYS A 18 8.87 0.93 -16.33
CA LYS A 18 9.90 1.01 -17.38
C LYS A 18 11.31 0.73 -16.84
N ALA A 19 11.57 1.10 -15.58
CA ALA A 19 12.88 1.01 -14.95
C ALA A 19 13.10 -0.32 -14.19
N TYR A 20 12.03 -0.98 -13.77
CA TYR A 20 12.06 -2.19 -12.97
C TYR A 20 12.60 -3.37 -13.77
N LYS A 21 13.56 -4.10 -13.19
CA LYS A 21 14.22 -5.26 -13.80
C LYS A 21 14.04 -6.55 -12.99
N GLY A 22 13.35 -6.48 -11.85
CA GLY A 22 13.06 -7.63 -11.01
C GLY A 22 11.88 -8.45 -11.55
N ASN A 23 11.52 -9.49 -10.79
CA ASN A 23 10.46 -10.43 -11.13
C ASN A 23 9.56 -10.76 -9.95
N SER A 24 9.60 -9.95 -8.88
CA SER A 24 8.73 -10.12 -7.72
C SER A 24 7.27 -10.06 -8.11
N HIS A 25 6.40 -10.74 -7.36
CA HIS A 25 4.96 -10.70 -7.62
C HIS A 25 4.32 -9.40 -7.14
N ILE A 26 4.83 -8.84 -6.04
CA ILE A 26 4.41 -7.56 -5.48
C ILE A 26 5.57 -6.59 -5.54
N GLN A 27 5.28 -5.37 -5.96
CA GLN A 27 6.14 -4.22 -5.79
C GLN A 27 5.37 -3.13 -5.05
N GLU A 28 6.04 -2.34 -4.22
CA GLU A 28 5.53 -1.08 -3.67
C GLU A 28 6.60 -0.02 -3.86
N ILE A 29 6.16 1.22 -4.12
CA ILE A 29 7.06 2.35 -4.28
C ILE A 29 6.58 3.42 -3.31
N ILE A 30 7.42 3.75 -2.33
CA ILE A 30 7.11 4.76 -1.32
C ILE A 30 8.20 5.83 -1.36
N PRO A 31 7.88 7.13 -1.53
CA PRO A 31 8.86 8.21 -1.47
C PRO A 31 9.57 8.23 -0.11
N LEU A 32 10.89 8.40 -0.10
CA LEU A 32 11.68 8.41 1.14
C LEU A 32 11.45 9.67 1.97
N THR A 33 11.11 10.79 1.30
CA THR A 33 10.97 12.10 1.94
C THR A 33 9.82 12.88 1.34
N LYS A 34 9.35 13.87 2.09
CA LYS A 34 8.38 14.85 1.63
C LYS A 34 8.94 15.65 0.45
N SER A 35 8.11 15.88 -0.56
CA SER A 35 8.46 16.70 -1.73
C SER A 35 7.28 17.53 -2.22
N GLU A 36 7.48 18.38 -3.21
CA GLU A 36 6.39 19.10 -3.88
C GLU A 36 5.42 18.14 -4.58
N ALA A 37 5.94 17.05 -5.17
CA ALA A 37 5.13 16.03 -5.85
C ALA A 37 4.34 15.17 -4.86
N PHE A 38 4.92 14.88 -3.69
CA PHE A 38 4.33 14.11 -2.61
C PHE A 38 4.45 14.90 -1.29
N PRO A 39 3.56 15.89 -1.05
CA PRO A 39 3.56 16.71 0.15
C PRO A 39 2.93 15.95 1.34
N ILE A 40 3.41 14.75 1.60
CA ILE A 40 2.95 13.86 2.68
C ILE A 40 3.71 14.25 3.97
N ASP A 41 3.02 14.20 5.11
CA ASP A 41 3.64 14.42 6.41
C ASP A 41 4.75 13.39 6.65
N GLU A 42 5.90 13.81 7.17
CA GLU A 42 7.05 12.92 7.36
C GLU A 42 6.74 11.76 8.31
N LYS A 43 5.94 12.00 9.36
CA LYS A 43 5.51 10.93 10.27
C LYS A 43 4.59 9.94 9.57
N HIS A 44 3.77 10.41 8.63
CA HIS A 44 2.94 9.52 7.83
C HIS A 44 3.81 8.66 6.91
N LEU A 45 4.81 9.23 6.22
CA LEU A 45 5.76 8.46 5.41
C LEU A 45 6.51 7.42 6.25
N GLU A 46 6.99 7.79 7.44
CA GLU A 46 7.63 6.87 8.38
C GLU A 46 6.70 5.68 8.71
N LEU A 47 5.44 5.93 9.03
CA LEU A 47 4.44 4.88 9.31
C LEU A 47 4.18 3.99 8.09
N LEU A 48 4.11 4.54 6.88
CA LEU A 48 3.95 3.74 5.64
C LEU A 48 5.17 2.84 5.40
N HIS A 49 6.38 3.33 5.64
CA HIS A 49 7.60 2.52 5.55
C HIS A 49 7.64 1.44 6.65
N GLU A 50 7.23 1.76 7.88
CA GLU A 50 7.15 0.79 8.97
C GLU A 50 6.15 -0.33 8.68
N PHE A 51 4.99 -0.02 8.09
CA PHE A 51 4.05 -1.04 7.63
C PHE A 51 4.72 -2.02 6.67
N ALA A 52 5.39 -1.51 5.63
CA ALA A 52 6.06 -2.36 4.64
C ALA A 52 7.19 -3.20 5.26
N LYS A 53 7.98 -2.64 6.19
CA LYS A 53 9.09 -3.35 6.85
C LYS A 53 8.63 -4.47 7.78
N LYS A 54 7.52 -4.26 8.50
CA LYS A 54 7.00 -5.23 9.47
C LYS A 54 6.15 -6.32 8.83
N ASN A 55 5.63 -6.06 7.63
CA ASN A 55 4.75 -6.98 6.95
C ASN A 55 5.55 -8.06 6.20
N PRO A 56 5.44 -9.33 6.59
CA PRO A 56 6.26 -10.42 6.06
C PRO A 56 5.91 -10.81 4.62
N ILE A 57 4.91 -10.18 3.99
CA ILE A 57 4.70 -10.27 2.54
C ILE A 57 5.92 -9.69 1.79
N TYR A 58 6.57 -8.66 2.34
CA TYR A 58 7.72 -8.03 1.72
C TYR A 58 9.02 -8.69 2.20
N TYR A 59 9.77 -9.28 1.28
CA TYR A 59 11.00 -10.02 1.58
C TYR A 59 12.27 -9.25 1.19
N ASN A 60 12.15 -8.20 0.37
CA ASN A 60 13.28 -7.39 -0.06
C ASN A 60 12.88 -5.91 -0.15
N SER A 61 13.87 -5.02 -0.01
CA SER A 61 13.69 -3.60 -0.23
C SER A 61 14.98 -2.94 -0.66
N TYR A 62 14.91 -1.97 -1.55
CA TYR A 62 16.07 -1.21 -2.00
C TYR A 62 15.69 0.21 -2.41
N GLU A 63 16.63 1.15 -2.26
CA GLU A 63 16.43 2.53 -2.70
C GLU A 63 16.60 2.64 -4.21
N GLN A 64 15.72 3.41 -4.86
CA GLN A 64 15.80 3.73 -6.27
C GLN A 64 15.29 5.15 -6.52
N VAL A 65 16.02 5.90 -7.34
CA VAL A 65 15.53 7.19 -7.85
C VAL A 65 14.68 6.91 -9.09
N ILE A 66 13.40 7.28 -9.03
CA ILE A 66 12.42 7.10 -10.12
C ILE A 66 11.88 8.48 -10.47
N ASP A 67 12.09 8.93 -11.70
CA ASP A 67 11.76 10.30 -12.15
C ASP A 67 12.16 11.38 -11.14
N LYS A 68 13.45 11.41 -10.78
CA LYS A 68 14.05 12.34 -9.80
C LYS A 68 13.53 12.23 -8.36
N SER A 69 12.60 11.32 -8.10
CA SER A 69 12.03 11.07 -6.77
C SER A 69 12.77 9.91 -6.09
N PRO A 70 13.49 10.14 -4.98
CA PRO A 70 14.11 9.08 -4.21
C PRO A 70 13.03 8.26 -3.50
N CYS A 71 12.95 6.97 -3.81
CA CYS A 71 11.93 6.06 -3.30
C CYS A 71 12.58 4.81 -2.68
N MET A 72 11.91 4.22 -1.70
CA MET A 72 12.11 2.81 -1.36
C MET A 72 11.20 1.96 -2.23
N VAL A 73 11.78 0.95 -2.87
CA VAL A 73 11.06 -0.11 -3.54
C VAL A 73 10.98 -1.29 -2.58
N TYR A 74 9.79 -1.77 -2.29
CA TYR A 74 9.58 -3.02 -1.56
C TYR A 74 9.13 -4.10 -2.52
N GLU A 75 9.71 -5.28 -2.38
CA GLU A 75 9.41 -6.46 -3.18
C GLU A 75 8.84 -7.54 -2.28
N GLY A 76 7.80 -8.22 -2.77
CA GLY A 76 7.08 -9.19 -1.97
C GLY A 76 6.41 -10.30 -2.76
N ASP A 77 5.86 -11.24 -2.02
CA ASP A 77 5.03 -12.33 -2.52
C ASP A 77 3.93 -12.65 -1.50
N ILE A 78 2.68 -12.68 -1.95
CA ILE A 78 1.51 -13.01 -1.13
C ILE A 78 1.07 -14.47 -1.28
N ASN A 79 1.69 -15.22 -2.18
CA ASN A 79 1.28 -16.58 -2.51
C ASN A 79 1.23 -17.47 -1.26
N GLU A 80 2.19 -17.37 -0.34
CA GLU A 80 2.22 -18.16 0.90
C GLU A 80 1.06 -17.83 1.86
N TYR A 81 0.50 -16.62 1.78
CA TYR A 81 -0.59 -16.15 2.65
C TYR A 81 -1.98 -16.33 2.02
N TRP A 82 -2.04 -16.62 0.71
CA TRP A 82 -3.27 -16.74 -0.08
C TRP A 82 -3.74 -18.20 -0.30
N LEU A 83 -2.90 -19.20 0.02
CA LEU A 83 -3.18 -20.62 -0.26
C LEU A 83 -4.50 -21.13 0.33
N ASN A 84 -4.93 -20.60 1.49
CA ASN A 84 -6.20 -20.98 2.12
C ASN A 84 -7.42 -20.42 1.36
N SER A 85 -7.30 -19.21 0.79
CA SER A 85 -8.32 -18.58 -0.05
C SER A 85 -8.57 -19.33 -1.36
N ILE A 86 -7.56 -20.02 -1.92
CA ILE A 86 -7.67 -20.79 -3.18
C ILE A 86 -8.65 -21.99 -3.07
N SER A 87 -8.85 -22.54 -1.86
CA SER A 87 -9.69 -23.72 -1.62
C SER A 87 -11.20 -23.50 -1.86
N GLN A 88 -11.65 -22.24 -2.00
CA GLN A 88 -13.07 -21.85 -2.09
C GLN A 88 -13.62 -21.78 -3.54
N GLY A 89 -12.93 -22.35 -4.54
CA GLY A 89 -13.45 -22.53 -5.92
C GLY A 89 -13.72 -21.25 -6.75
N ALA A 90 -13.70 -20.07 -6.13
CA ALA A 90 -13.95 -18.77 -6.74
C ALA A 90 -12.80 -17.76 -6.51
N SER A 91 -11.66 -18.22 -6.02
CA SER A 91 -10.50 -17.37 -5.73
C SER A 91 -9.73 -17.06 -7.03
N TYR A 92 -10.22 -16.08 -7.78
CA TYR A 92 -9.35 -15.31 -8.66
C TYR A 92 -8.41 -14.50 -7.77
N GLN A 93 -7.09 -14.58 -8.02
CA GLN A 93 -6.12 -13.75 -7.33
C GLN A 93 -6.57 -12.29 -7.46
N PRO A 94 -6.84 -11.56 -6.36
CA PRO A 94 -7.18 -10.16 -6.42
C PRO A 94 -6.12 -9.44 -7.26
N PHE A 95 -6.58 -8.49 -8.07
CA PHE A 95 -5.68 -7.62 -8.80
C PHE A 95 -4.77 -6.94 -7.76
N TYR A 96 -3.47 -7.27 -7.72
CA TYR A 96 -2.52 -6.75 -6.71
C TYR A 96 -1.58 -5.65 -7.25
N PRO A 97 -2.07 -4.48 -7.73
CA PRO A 97 -1.16 -3.38 -8.00
C PRO A 97 -0.86 -2.58 -6.72
N THR A 98 0.40 -2.58 -6.26
CA THR A 98 1.05 -1.45 -5.53
C THR A 98 0.09 -0.58 -4.66
N TRP A 99 -0.30 -1.05 -3.48
CA TRP A 99 -1.44 -0.50 -2.74
C TRP A 99 -1.08 0.52 -1.65
N ILE A 100 0.10 0.54 -1.04
CA ILE A 100 0.31 1.34 0.20
C ILE A 100 0.08 2.84 -0.06
N MET A 101 0.76 3.40 -1.06
CA MET A 101 0.57 4.81 -1.43
C MET A 101 -0.83 5.09 -1.99
N THR A 102 -1.42 4.13 -2.72
CA THR A 102 -2.78 4.25 -3.25
C THR A 102 -3.80 4.33 -2.11
N ALA A 103 -3.68 3.42 -1.13
CA ALA A 103 -4.52 3.34 0.06
C ALA A 103 -4.40 4.62 0.91
N TYR A 104 -3.20 5.15 1.08
CA TYR A 104 -2.97 6.43 1.73
C TYR A 104 -3.69 7.58 1.01
N ILE A 105 -3.57 7.68 -0.31
CA ILE A 105 -4.25 8.74 -1.09
C ILE A 105 -5.78 8.58 -1.05
N MET A 106 -6.29 7.35 -1.09
CA MET A 106 -7.72 7.07 -0.95
C MET A 106 -8.24 7.52 0.42
N ALA A 107 -7.57 7.12 1.50
CA ALA A 107 -7.90 7.56 2.85
C ALA A 107 -7.79 9.08 3.01
N LEU A 108 -6.77 9.71 2.41
CA LEU A 108 -6.59 11.16 2.45
C LEU A 108 -7.73 11.88 1.73
N THR A 109 -8.16 11.32 0.59
CA THR A 109 -9.31 11.82 -0.16
C THR A 109 -10.58 11.70 0.66
N ALA A 110 -10.81 10.56 1.33
CA ALA A 110 -11.95 10.38 2.22
C ALA A 110 -11.94 11.40 3.38
N LYS A 111 -10.78 11.59 4.04
CA LYS A 111 -10.60 12.61 5.09
C LYS A 111 -10.94 14.01 4.58
N ASN A 112 -10.45 14.38 3.40
CA ASN A 112 -10.71 15.69 2.78
C ASN A 112 -12.19 15.90 2.41
N LEU A 113 -12.93 14.82 2.16
CA LEU A 113 -14.37 14.83 1.95
C LEU A 113 -15.17 14.81 3.27
N ASN A 114 -14.50 14.98 4.42
CA ASN A 114 -15.07 14.98 5.77
C ASN A 114 -15.69 13.65 6.23
N PHE A 115 -15.37 12.53 5.58
CA PHE A 115 -15.69 11.22 6.14
C PHE A 115 -14.94 11.01 7.46
N LYS A 116 -15.50 10.14 8.31
CA LYS A 116 -14.97 9.81 9.64
C LYS A 116 -14.58 8.36 9.79
N GLU A 117 -15.11 7.50 8.94
CA GLU A 117 -14.96 6.05 9.04
C GLU A 117 -14.57 5.48 7.67
N ALA A 118 -13.82 4.39 7.68
CA ALA A 118 -13.47 3.62 6.49
C ALA A 118 -13.79 2.14 6.74
N VAL A 119 -14.60 1.55 5.87
CA VAL A 119 -14.93 0.11 5.93
C VAL A 119 -14.21 -0.59 4.78
N ASP A 120 -13.29 -1.48 5.11
CA ASP A 120 -12.41 -2.22 4.20
C ASP A 120 -12.85 -3.69 4.13
N ILE A 121 -13.55 -4.07 3.05
CA ILE A 121 -14.13 -5.40 2.87
C ILE A 121 -13.23 -6.20 1.93
N GLY A 122 -12.76 -7.37 2.36
CA GLY A 122 -11.67 -8.07 1.70
C GLY A 122 -10.34 -7.38 1.99
N SER A 123 -10.16 -6.98 3.24
CA SER A 123 -9.07 -6.09 3.68
C SER A 123 -7.66 -6.67 3.51
N GLY A 124 -7.52 -7.97 3.29
CA GLY A 124 -6.24 -8.63 3.11
C GLY A 124 -5.31 -8.41 4.30
N ASP A 125 -4.14 -7.84 4.06
CA ASP A 125 -3.16 -7.48 5.09
C ASP A 125 -3.44 -6.12 5.77
N GLY A 126 -4.56 -5.45 5.45
CA GLY A 126 -5.06 -4.29 6.18
C GLY A 126 -4.49 -2.94 5.75
N ARG A 127 -3.90 -2.83 4.55
CA ARG A 127 -3.29 -1.58 4.05
C ARG A 127 -4.22 -0.36 4.11
N ILE A 128 -5.48 -0.51 3.69
CA ILE A 128 -6.45 0.60 3.67
C ILE A 128 -6.83 1.01 5.09
N ALA A 129 -7.17 0.05 5.95
CA ALA A 129 -7.47 0.31 7.35
C ALA A 129 -6.30 0.97 8.09
N TYR A 130 -5.06 0.53 7.84
CA TYR A 130 -3.87 1.14 8.40
C TYR A 130 -3.70 2.60 7.95
N CYS A 131 -3.81 2.85 6.65
CA CYS A 131 -3.74 4.21 6.08
C CYS A 131 -4.85 5.13 6.58
N ALA A 132 -6.08 4.60 6.74
CA ALA A 132 -7.19 5.32 7.34
C ALA A 132 -6.87 5.74 8.78
N LYS A 133 -6.26 4.85 9.58
CA LYS A 133 -5.84 5.17 10.95
C LYS A 133 -4.79 6.26 11.02
N ILE A 134 -3.77 6.23 10.14
CA ILE A 134 -2.77 7.31 10.02
C ILE A 134 -3.45 8.68 9.82
N LEU A 135 -4.56 8.68 9.09
CA LEU A 135 -5.29 9.88 8.70
C LEU A 135 -6.46 10.21 9.64
N ASP A 136 -6.49 9.68 10.85
CA ASP A 136 -7.51 9.94 11.88
C ASP A 136 -8.94 9.55 11.44
N LEU A 137 -9.06 8.62 10.50
CA LEU A 137 -10.33 7.96 10.22
C LEU A 137 -10.45 6.72 11.12
N GLU A 138 -11.66 6.38 11.52
CA GLU A 138 -11.94 5.14 12.25
C GLU A 138 -12.07 3.98 11.26
N PRO A 139 -11.15 2.99 11.28
CA PRO A 139 -11.14 1.92 10.31
C PRO A 139 -11.87 0.66 10.80
N TYR A 140 -12.56 -0.02 9.90
CA TYR A 140 -13.14 -1.34 10.12
C TYR A 140 -12.69 -2.28 9.01
N SER A 141 -11.90 -3.30 9.36
CA SER A 141 -11.43 -4.33 8.43
C SER A 141 -12.30 -5.58 8.52
N ILE A 142 -12.72 -6.09 7.37
CA ILE A 142 -13.42 -7.37 7.25
C ILE A 142 -12.60 -8.27 6.33
N GLU A 143 -12.10 -9.39 6.87
CA GLU A 143 -11.34 -10.41 6.14
C GLU A 143 -11.76 -11.80 6.61
N VAL A 144 -11.90 -12.71 5.65
CA VAL A 144 -12.35 -14.09 5.87
C VAL A 144 -11.17 -15.06 5.98
N ASP A 145 -10.02 -14.72 5.38
CA ASP A 145 -8.81 -15.52 5.48
C ASP A 145 -8.06 -15.25 6.79
N GLU A 146 -8.01 -16.25 7.66
CA GLU A 146 -7.35 -16.14 8.97
C GLU A 146 -5.85 -15.79 8.87
N SER A 147 -5.17 -16.26 7.82
CA SER A 147 -3.75 -15.95 7.61
C SER A 147 -3.56 -14.46 7.31
N LEU A 148 -4.45 -13.86 6.52
CA LEU A 148 -4.42 -12.43 6.22
C LEU A 148 -4.83 -11.58 7.44
N VAL A 149 -5.83 -12.03 8.22
CA VAL A 149 -6.20 -11.38 9.50
C VAL A 149 -5.02 -11.33 10.47
N LYS A 150 -4.16 -12.36 10.49
CA LYS A 150 -2.96 -12.38 11.35
C LYS A 150 -1.96 -11.29 10.97
N LEU A 151 -1.84 -10.95 9.68
CA LEU A 151 -0.94 -9.88 9.21
C LEU A 151 -1.37 -8.49 9.69
N GLN A 152 -2.67 -8.30 9.95
CA GLN A 152 -3.21 -7.02 10.43
C GLN A 152 -2.89 -6.74 11.91
N LYS A 153 -2.29 -7.70 12.64
CA LYS A 153 -2.00 -7.60 14.08
C LYS A 153 -0.52 -7.32 14.39
N LEU A 154 0.30 -7.06 13.36
CA LEU A 154 1.74 -6.86 13.44
C LEU A 154 2.16 -5.45 13.90
#